data_AF-A0A371MR68-F1
#
_entry.id   AF-A0A371MR68-F1
#
_cell.length_a   1.000
_cell.length_b   1.000
_cell.length_c   1.000
_cell.angle_alpha   90.00
_cell.angle_beta   90.00
_cell.angle_gamma   90.00
#
_symmetry.space_group_name_H-M   'P 1'
#
loop_
_entity.id
_entity.type
_entity.pdbx_description
1 polymer ?
#
loop_
_entity_poly.entity_id
_entity_poly.type
_entity_poly.pdbx_seq_one_letter_code
_entity_poly.pdbx_strand_id
1 'polypeptide(L)'
;MHRRAREFTERARERYDLGLTVESFPEGTETAADAADAVGCEVGQIASSLVFEVDGDLVVVVTSGANRVSEPRLESHLGAEDVAMADPDEIRSVVGWSIGGVPPFCHDADLPVYIDES
;
A
#
# COMPACT_ATOMS: atom_id res chain seq x y z
N MET A 1 -1.72 -20.37 2.80
CA MET A 1 -1.90 -19.05 2.15
C MET A 1 -3.07 -18.34 2.79
N HIS A 2 -2.83 -17.17 3.35
CA HIS A 2 -3.83 -16.34 4.01
C HIS A 2 -4.96 -15.95 3.04
N ARG A 3 -6.21 -15.80 3.51
CA ARG A 3 -7.37 -15.50 2.65
C ARG A 3 -7.16 -14.25 1.80
N ARG A 4 -6.62 -13.19 2.40
CA ARG A 4 -6.37 -11.90 1.73
C ARG A 4 -5.30 -12.00 0.63
N ALA A 5 -4.28 -12.83 0.80
CA ALA A 5 -3.28 -13.09 -0.24
C ALA A 5 -3.90 -13.73 -1.49
N ARG A 6 -4.81 -14.70 -1.30
CA ARG A 6 -5.55 -15.33 -2.42
C ARG A 6 -6.44 -14.32 -3.14
N GLU A 7 -7.18 -13.54 -2.37
CA GLU A 7 -8.06 -12.50 -2.91
C GLU A 7 -7.28 -11.48 -3.75
N PHE A 8 -6.08 -11.08 -3.31
CA PHE A 8 -5.22 -10.17 -4.08
C PHE A 8 -4.78 -10.79 -5.41
N THR A 9 -4.29 -12.04 -5.40
CA THR A 9 -3.83 -12.69 -6.63
C THR A 9 -4.96 -12.98 -7.62
N GLU A 10 -6.14 -13.34 -7.13
CA GLU A 10 -7.35 -13.52 -7.94
C GLU A 10 -7.76 -12.20 -8.60
N ARG A 11 -7.89 -11.12 -7.84
CA ARG A 11 -8.23 -9.79 -8.37
C ARG A 11 -7.20 -9.28 -9.38
N ALA A 12 -5.90 -9.47 -9.10
CA ALA A 12 -4.84 -9.04 -10.00
C ALA A 12 -4.92 -9.74 -11.36
N ARG A 13 -5.21 -11.04 -11.34
CA ARG A 13 -5.40 -11.84 -12.55
C ARG A 13 -6.65 -11.42 -13.31
N GLU A 14 -7.78 -11.26 -12.62
CA GLU A 14 -9.06 -10.93 -13.26
C GLU A 14 -9.10 -9.52 -13.86
N ARG A 15 -8.53 -8.53 -13.14
CA ARG A 15 -8.59 -7.12 -13.55
C ARG A 15 -7.49 -6.72 -14.51
N TYR A 16 -6.30 -7.33 -14.38
CA TYR A 16 -5.09 -6.86 -15.08
C TYR A 16 -4.33 -7.96 -15.84
N ASP A 17 -4.83 -9.20 -15.85
CA ASP A 17 -4.13 -10.37 -16.43
C ASP A 17 -2.72 -10.60 -15.85
N LEU A 18 -2.53 -10.23 -14.58
CA LEU A 18 -1.27 -10.37 -13.87
C LEU A 18 -1.23 -11.66 -13.04
N GLY A 19 -0.32 -12.56 -13.39
CA GLY A 19 0.01 -13.75 -12.60
C GLY A 19 1.02 -13.41 -11.50
N LEU A 20 0.56 -13.30 -10.26
CA LEU A 20 1.41 -12.98 -9.11
C LEU A 20 1.78 -14.24 -8.31
N THR A 21 3.03 -14.31 -7.87
CA THR A 21 3.49 -15.29 -6.88
C THR A 21 3.43 -14.65 -5.50
N VAL A 22 2.77 -15.32 -4.54
CA VAL A 22 2.75 -14.87 -3.15
C VAL A 22 3.40 -15.92 -2.25
N GLU A 23 4.36 -15.46 -1.46
CA GLU A 23 5.08 -16.25 -0.48
C GLU A 23 4.64 -15.87 0.94
N SER A 24 4.85 -16.77 1.89
CA SER A 24 4.45 -16.59 3.28
C SER A 24 5.63 -16.91 4.17
N PHE A 25 6.03 -15.95 4.99
CA PHE A 25 7.18 -16.07 5.86
C PHE A 25 6.71 -16.26 7.32
N PRO A 26 7.22 -17.29 8.03
CA PRO A 26 6.80 -17.59 9.40
C PRO A 26 7.27 -16.53 10.41
N GLU A 27 8.33 -15.78 10.08
CA GLU A 27 8.91 -14.71 10.90
C GLU A 27 8.08 -13.42 10.85
N GLY A 28 7.13 -13.31 9.91
CA GLY A 28 6.31 -12.12 9.69
C GLY A 28 6.97 -11.13 8.72
N THR A 29 6.16 -10.19 8.23
CA THR A 29 6.58 -9.13 7.29
C THR A 29 5.86 -7.82 7.65
N GLU A 30 5.73 -7.53 8.95
CA GLU A 30 4.93 -6.42 9.46
C GLU A 30 5.58 -5.06 9.16
N THR A 31 6.92 -5.00 9.15
CA THR A 31 7.68 -3.83 8.73
C THR A 31 8.41 -4.07 7.42
N ALA A 32 8.82 -2.99 6.74
CA ALA A 32 9.64 -3.09 5.54
C ALA A 32 11.00 -3.76 5.81
N ALA A 33 11.56 -3.60 7.01
CA ALA A 33 12.79 -4.28 7.39
C ALA A 33 12.57 -5.80 7.51
N ASP A 34 11.52 -6.22 8.22
CA ASP A 34 11.20 -7.65 8.37
C ASP A 34 10.91 -8.30 7.01
N ALA A 35 10.17 -7.60 6.14
CA ALA A 35 9.88 -8.07 4.79
C ALA A 35 11.15 -8.23 3.94
N ALA A 36 12.08 -7.26 4.03
CA ALA A 36 13.33 -7.30 3.30
C ALA A 36 14.24 -8.44 3.77
N ASP A 37 14.35 -8.65 5.09
CA ASP A 37 15.12 -9.74 5.68
C ASP A 37 14.54 -11.10 5.28
N ALA A 38 13.21 -11.24 5.31
CA ALA A 38 12.53 -12.49 4.95
C ALA A 38 12.70 -12.85 3.46
N VAL A 39 12.65 -11.84 2.58
CA VAL A 39 12.80 -12.03 1.12
C VAL A 39 14.27 -12.10 0.69
N GLY A 40 15.18 -11.53 1.49
CA GLY A 40 16.61 -11.42 1.15
C GLY A 40 16.91 -10.31 0.16
N CYS A 41 16.24 -9.15 0.30
CA CYS A 41 16.44 -7.97 -0.54
C CYS A 41 16.82 -6.73 0.29
N GLU A 42 17.14 -5.62 -0.38
CA GLU A 42 17.34 -4.35 0.32
C GLU A 42 15.99 -3.77 0.76
N VAL A 43 15.94 -3.10 1.93
CA VAL A 43 14.71 -2.45 2.45
C VAL A 43 14.12 -1.47 1.43
N GLY A 44 14.99 -0.83 0.63
CA GLY A 44 14.56 0.08 -0.42
C GLY A 44 13.74 -0.58 -1.54
N GLN A 45 13.83 -1.90 -1.70
CA GLN A 45 13.11 -2.67 -2.70
C GLN A 45 11.71 -3.12 -2.23
N ILE A 46 11.39 -2.91 -0.95
CA ILE A 46 10.05 -3.18 -0.43
C ILE A 46 9.13 -2.02 -0.78
N ALA A 47 8.03 -2.31 -1.46
CA ALA A 47 6.99 -1.31 -1.75
C ALA A 47 5.97 -1.25 -0.61
N SER A 48 5.96 -0.15 0.13
CA SER A 48 4.99 0.11 1.20
C SER A 48 3.83 0.92 0.67
N SER A 49 2.59 0.45 0.88
CA SER A 49 1.38 1.20 0.51
C SER A 49 0.78 1.85 1.75
N LEU A 50 0.73 3.18 1.75
CA LEU A 50 0.16 4.00 2.80
C LEU A 50 -1.11 4.68 2.28
N VAL A 51 -2.09 4.91 3.14
CA VAL A 51 -3.34 5.59 2.75
C VAL A 51 -3.43 6.91 3.49
N PHE A 52 -3.68 7.98 2.73
CA PHE A 52 -3.84 9.33 3.22
C PHE A 52 -5.23 9.84 2.86
N GLU A 53 -5.80 10.65 3.75
CA GLU A 53 -6.91 11.54 3.44
C GLU A 53 -6.32 12.84 2.89
N VAL A 54 -6.86 13.31 1.77
CA VAL A 54 -6.43 14.52 1.06
C VAL A 54 -7.68 15.31 0.72
N ASP A 55 -7.88 16.46 1.37
CA ASP A 55 -9.08 17.30 1.22
C ASP A 55 -10.42 16.52 1.34
N GLY A 56 -10.44 15.46 2.16
CA GLY A 56 -11.60 14.59 2.39
C GLY A 56 -11.74 13.39 1.45
N ASP A 57 -10.82 13.20 0.49
CA ASP A 57 -10.76 12.03 -0.39
C ASP A 57 -9.56 11.12 -0.04
N LEU A 58 -9.72 9.81 -0.20
CA LEU A 58 -8.63 8.86 0.07
C LEU A 58 -7.69 8.70 -1.13
N VAL A 59 -6.39 8.70 -0.86
CA VAL A 59 -5.34 8.36 -1.83
C VAL A 59 -4.42 7.28 -1.27
N VAL A 60 -3.89 6.44 -2.15
CA VAL A 60 -2.85 5.46 -1.80
C VAL A 60 -1.51 5.97 -2.29
N VAL A 61 -0.51 5.99 -1.41
CA VAL A 61 0.88 6.32 -1.76
C VAL A 61 1.73 5.07 -1.61
N VAL A 62 2.32 4.62 -2.71
CA VAL A 62 3.29 3.54 -2.76
C VAL A 62 4.68 4.15 -2.71
N THR A 63 5.46 3.83 -1.68
CA THR A 63 6.81 4.35 -1.50
C THR A 63 7.79 3.23 -1.18
N SER A 64 9.07 3.48 -1.42
CA SER A 64 10.15 2.60 -0.97
C SER A 64 10.09 2.41 0.55
N GLY A 65 10.36 1.19 1.03
CA GLY A 65 10.42 0.86 2.44
C GLY A 65 11.52 1.61 3.20
N ALA A 66 12.50 2.17 2.48
CA ALA A 66 13.53 3.04 3.04
C ALA A 66 13.05 4.50 3.24
N ASN A 67 11.94 4.87 2.61
CA ASN A 67 11.42 6.22 2.59
C ASN A 67 10.29 6.41 3.61
N ARG A 68 10.00 7.67 3.88
CA ARG A 68 8.82 8.10 4.64
C ARG A 68 8.09 9.13 3.82
N VAL A 69 6.79 8.95 3.66
CA VAL A 69 5.93 9.97 3.05
C VAL A 69 5.86 11.15 4.00
N SER A 70 6.03 12.35 3.45
CA SER A 70 5.93 13.61 4.17
C SER A 70 4.63 14.28 3.77
N GLU A 71 3.69 14.41 4.71
CA GLU A 71 2.39 15.06 4.48
C GLU A 71 2.56 16.46 3.86
N PRO A 72 3.45 17.36 4.34
CA PRO A 72 3.66 18.66 3.70
C PRO A 72 4.17 18.60 2.26
N ARG A 73 4.96 17.57 1.90
CA ARG A 73 5.39 17.35 0.52
C ARG A 73 4.25 16.84 -0.33
N LEU A 74 3.41 15.97 0.22
CA LEU A 74 2.23 15.44 -0.45
C LEU A 74 1.21 16.56 -0.70
N GLU A 75 0.93 17.40 0.30
CA GLU A 75 0.13 18.63 0.16
C GLU A 75 0.63 19.48 -1.00
N SER A 76 1.93 19.82 -0.98
CA SER A 76 2.55 20.65 -2.00
C SER A 76 2.53 20.01 -3.39
N HIS A 77 2.67 18.69 -3.48
CA HIS A 77 2.69 17.95 -4.74
C HIS A 77 1.30 17.85 -5.36
N LEU A 78 0.27 17.65 -4.53
CA LEU A 78 -1.11 17.50 -4.96
C LEU A 78 -1.84 18.85 -5.10
N GLY A 79 -1.28 19.92 -4.53
CA GLY A 79 -1.97 21.21 -4.43
C GLY A 79 -3.16 21.17 -3.48
N ALA A 80 -3.08 20.31 -2.46
CA ALA A 80 -4.13 20.11 -1.46
C ALA A 80 -4.03 21.12 -0.31
N GLU A 81 -5.15 21.34 0.38
CA GLU A 81 -5.22 22.23 1.55
C GLU A 81 -4.96 21.48 2.87
N ASP A 82 -5.37 20.21 2.95
CA ASP A 82 -5.19 19.34 4.12
C ASP A 82 -4.82 17.91 3.71
N VAL A 83 -3.77 17.37 4.34
CA VAL A 83 -3.37 15.96 4.18
C VAL A 83 -3.07 15.35 5.54
N ALA A 84 -3.66 14.17 5.78
CA ALA A 84 -3.43 13.40 6.99
C ALA A 84 -3.41 11.88 6.70
N MET A 85 -2.81 11.11 7.61
CA MET A 85 -2.99 9.65 7.59
C MET A 85 -4.47 9.28 7.71
N ALA A 86 -4.94 8.39 6.83
CA ALA A 86 -6.34 7.97 6.80
C ALA A 86 -6.71 7.10 8.02
N ASP A 87 -7.99 7.17 8.41
CA ASP A 87 -8.51 6.38 9.53
C ASP A 87 -8.54 4.87 9.21
N PRO A 88 -8.12 3.98 10.14
CA PRO A 88 -8.10 2.53 9.90
C PRO A 88 -9.47 1.91 9.53
N ASP A 89 -10.56 2.40 10.12
CA ASP A 89 -11.91 1.91 9.83
C ASP A 89 -12.37 2.40 8.45
N GLU A 90 -11.98 3.61 8.06
CA GLU A 90 -12.23 4.15 6.73
C GLU A 90 -11.46 3.39 5.66
N ILE A 91 -10.15 3.15 5.86
CA ILE A 91 -9.33 2.31 4.97
C ILE A 91 -10.00 0.95 4.75
N ARG A 92 -10.47 0.31 5.83
CA ARG A 92 -11.15 -0.99 5.73
C ARG A 92 -12.45 -0.91 4.95
N SER A 93 -13.22 0.17 5.09
CA SER A 93 -14.54 0.29 4.48
C SER A 93 -14.50 0.75 3.03
N VAL A 94 -13.55 1.61 2.66
CA VAL A 94 -13.43 2.20 1.31
C VAL A 94 -12.39 1.45 0.47
N VAL A 95 -11.18 1.25 1.00
CA VAL A 95 -10.08 0.61 0.27
C VAL A 95 -10.28 -0.92 0.25
N GLY A 96 -10.92 -1.48 1.28
CA GLY A 96 -11.26 -2.91 1.38
C GLY A 96 -10.20 -3.77 2.07
N TRP A 97 -9.11 -3.15 2.54
CA TRP A 97 -7.94 -3.78 3.14
C TRP A 97 -7.68 -3.24 4.54
N SER A 98 -6.83 -3.91 5.31
CA SER A 98 -6.46 -3.46 6.66
C SER A 98 -5.06 -2.87 6.66
N ILE A 99 -4.79 -1.95 7.59
CA ILE A 99 -3.44 -1.39 7.81
C ILE A 99 -2.42 -2.53 7.95
N GLY A 100 -1.24 -2.33 7.35
CA GLY A 100 -0.18 -3.34 7.29
C GLY A 100 -0.38 -4.42 6.21
N GLY A 101 -1.53 -4.41 5.51
CA GLY A 101 -1.83 -5.35 4.42
C GLY A 101 -2.55 -4.70 3.25
N VAL A 102 -2.48 -3.38 3.11
CA VAL A 102 -2.99 -2.66 1.94
C VAL A 102 -2.06 -2.97 0.75
N PRO A 103 -2.55 -3.57 -0.34
CA PRO A 103 -1.76 -3.78 -1.55
C PRO A 103 -1.61 -2.49 -2.36
N PRO A 104 -0.65 -2.42 -3.29
CA PRO A 104 -0.47 -1.24 -4.16
C PRO A 104 -1.62 -1.04 -5.16
N PHE A 105 -2.43 -2.07 -5.42
CA PHE A 105 -3.59 -2.04 -6.32
C PHE A 105 -4.60 -3.13 -5.93
N CYS A 106 -5.71 -3.26 -6.66
CA CYS A 106 -6.84 -4.16 -6.35
C CYS A 106 -7.68 -3.73 -5.13
N HIS A 107 -7.81 -2.42 -4.90
CA HIS A 107 -8.72 -1.84 -3.91
C HIS A 107 -10.20 -2.06 -4.29
N ASP A 108 -11.10 -1.91 -3.31
CA ASP A 108 -12.55 -2.00 -3.51
C ASP A 108 -13.10 -0.76 -4.24
N ALA A 109 -12.66 0.43 -3.83
CA ALA A 109 -12.92 1.68 -4.51
C ALA A 109 -11.87 1.99 -5.60
N ASP A 110 -12.25 2.82 -6.57
CA ASP A 110 -11.33 3.40 -7.56
C ASP A 110 -10.74 4.69 -6.97
N LEU A 111 -9.48 4.62 -6.55
CA LEU A 111 -8.80 5.66 -5.78
C LEU A 111 -7.52 6.08 -6.51
N PRO A 112 -7.10 7.36 -6.43
CA PRO A 112 -5.79 7.77 -6.90
C PRO A 112 -4.67 6.99 -6.20
N VAL A 113 -3.75 6.45 -6.99
CA VAL A 113 -2.53 5.79 -6.49
C VAL A 113 -1.32 6.56 -6.99
N TYR A 114 -0.52 7.07 -6.05
CA TYR A 114 0.75 7.74 -6.32
C TYR A 114 1.90 6.79 -6.03
N ILE A 115 2.94 6.83 -6.86
CA ILE A 115 4.13 6.01 -6.71
C ILE A 115 5.34 6.94 -6.59
N ASP A 116 6.16 6.69 -5.58
CA ASP A 116 7.46 7.35 -5.40
C ASP A 116 8.39 7.07 -6.60
N GLU A 117 9.06 8.11 -7.09
CA GLU A 117 9.95 8.01 -8.27
C GLU A 117 11.30 7.31 -7.95
N SER A 118 11.58 7.04 -6.68
CA SER A 118 12.85 6.49 -6.16
C SER A 118 13.21 5.08 -6.62
#